data_AF-A0AAW6KHU5-F1
#
_entry.id   AF-A0AAW6KHU5-F1
#
_cell.length_a   1.000
_cell.length_b   1.000
_cell.length_c   1.000
_cell.angle_alpha   90.00
_cell.angle_beta   90.00
_cell.angle_gamma   90.00
#
_symmetry.space_group_name_H-M   'P 1'
#
loop_
_entity.id
_entity.type
_entity.pdbx_description
1 polymer ?
#
loop_
_entity_poly.entity_id
_entity_poly.type
_entity_poly.pdbx_seq_one_letter_code
_entity_poly.pdbx_strand_id
1 'polypeptide(L)'
;KYKDTWRALEKLYKDGRVKAIGVSNFNVHHLESLLEDAEIKPMVNQVEFHPRLTQAELRDYCKKQGIQVEAWSPLMQGKLLDDQVLTDIAKKYNKSVAQVILRWDLQNEVITIPK
;
A
#
# COMPACT_ATOMS: atom_id res chain seq x y z
N LYS A 1 17.11 13.73 0.32
CA LYS A 1 16.65 13.85 1.73
C LYS A 1 16.13 12.53 2.29
N TYR A 2 15.29 11.75 1.58
CA TYR A 2 14.82 10.46 2.12
C TYR A 2 15.90 9.35 2.16
N LYS A 3 16.94 9.40 1.30
CA LYS A 3 18.05 8.42 1.31
C LYS A 3 18.82 8.38 2.63
N ASP A 4 19.12 9.55 3.24
CA ASP A 4 19.79 9.61 4.55
C ASP A 4 18.90 9.06 5.67
N THR A 5 17.60 9.36 5.61
CA THR A 5 16.62 8.76 6.52
C THR A 5 16.56 7.25 6.36
N TRP A 6 16.64 6.74 5.13
CA TRP A 6 16.66 5.30 4.87
C TRP A 6 17.86 4.61 5.52
N ARG A 7 19.06 5.19 5.39
CA ARG A 7 20.27 4.68 6.08
C ARG A 7 20.09 4.61 7.60
N ALA A 8 19.40 5.59 8.18
CA ALA A 8 19.06 5.56 9.60
C ALA A 8 18.07 4.41 9.95
N LEU A 9 17.07 4.16 9.09
CA LEU A 9 16.16 3.02 9.26
C LEU A 9 16.88 1.67 9.13
N GLU A 10 17.79 1.54 8.16
CA GLU A 10 18.62 0.35 7.99
C GLU A 10 19.48 0.08 9.23
N LYS A 11 20.06 1.13 9.83
CA LYS A 11 20.78 1.01 11.10
C LYS A 11 19.86 0.52 12.23
N LEU A 12 18.69 1.11 12.40
CA LEU A 12 17.74 0.66 13.43
C LEU A 12 17.32 -0.80 13.25
N TYR A 13 17.18 -1.26 12.01
CA TYR A 13 16.88 -2.66 11.69
C TYR A 13 18.05 -3.58 12.02
N LYS A 14 19.28 -3.23 11.61
CA LYS A 14 20.50 -4.00 11.91
C LYS A 14 20.79 -4.08 13.41
N ASP A 15 20.52 -3.01 14.14
CA ASP A 15 20.64 -2.95 15.60
C ASP A 15 19.51 -3.74 16.32
N GLY A 16 18.57 -4.35 15.57
CA GLY A 16 17.47 -5.15 16.12
C GLY A 16 16.37 -4.34 16.80
N ARG A 17 16.38 -3.00 16.66
CA ARG A 17 15.44 -2.07 17.32
C ARG A 17 14.06 -2.07 16.67
N VAL A 18 14.00 -2.43 15.39
CA VAL A 18 12.75 -2.60 14.61
C VAL A 18 12.77 -3.93 13.88
N LYS A 19 11.60 -4.51 13.64
CA LYS A 19 11.45 -5.84 12.99
C LYS A 19 11.28 -5.77 11.47
N ALA A 20 10.93 -4.60 10.94
CA ALA A 20 10.76 -4.33 9.53
C ALA A 20 10.92 -2.83 9.27
N ILE A 21 11.30 -2.47 8.05
CA ILE A 21 11.41 -1.08 7.59
C ILE A 21 10.76 -0.94 6.21
N GLY A 22 10.10 0.19 5.97
CA GLY A 22 9.34 0.45 4.76
C GLY A 22 9.19 1.94 4.50
N VAL A 23 8.53 2.26 3.40
CA VAL A 23 8.28 3.63 2.94
C VAL A 23 6.78 3.89 2.81
N SER A 24 6.41 5.14 2.62
CA SER A 24 5.03 5.53 2.36
C SER A 24 4.98 6.65 1.33
N ASN A 25 4.00 6.59 0.42
CA ASN A 25 3.80 7.53 -0.69
C ASN A 25 4.97 7.57 -1.69
N PHE A 26 5.65 6.43 -1.90
CA PHE A 26 6.70 6.33 -2.90
C PHE A 26 6.12 5.86 -4.24
N ASN A 27 6.40 6.62 -5.30
CA ASN A 27 6.17 6.23 -6.68
C ASN A 27 7.35 5.39 -7.20
N VAL A 28 7.22 4.80 -8.39
CA VAL A 28 8.25 3.94 -9.01
C VAL A 28 9.62 4.64 -9.04
N HIS A 29 9.70 5.87 -9.55
CA HIS A 29 10.97 6.61 -9.62
C HIS A 29 11.59 6.92 -8.24
N HIS A 30 10.78 7.05 -7.18
CA HIS A 30 11.31 7.19 -5.82
C HIS A 30 11.91 5.88 -5.31
N LEU A 31 11.26 4.75 -5.61
CA LEU A 31 11.76 3.41 -5.26
C LEU A 31 13.03 3.09 -6.04
N GLU A 32 13.06 3.33 -7.34
CA GLU A 32 14.26 3.14 -8.17
C GLU A 32 15.44 3.93 -7.63
N SER A 33 15.25 5.23 -7.39
CA SER A 33 16.32 6.07 -6.83
C SER A 33 16.77 5.58 -5.46
N LEU A 34 15.86 5.13 -4.59
CA LEU A 34 16.22 4.57 -3.28
C LEU A 34 17.05 3.28 -3.41
N LEU A 35 16.63 2.38 -4.31
CA LEU A 35 17.25 1.07 -4.51
C LEU A 35 18.66 1.14 -5.11
N GLU A 36 19.07 2.27 -5.69
CA GLU A 36 20.44 2.50 -6.13
C GLU A 36 21.45 2.45 -4.98
N ASP A 37 21.06 2.94 -3.80
CA ASP A 37 21.96 3.11 -2.64
C ASP A 37 21.56 2.25 -1.42
N ALA A 38 20.37 1.65 -1.44
CA ALA A 38 19.85 0.90 -0.30
C ALA A 38 20.54 -0.45 -0.13
N GLU A 39 21.02 -0.74 1.08
CA GLU A 39 21.54 -2.05 1.44
C GLU A 39 20.40 -3.04 1.73
N ILE A 40 19.28 -2.55 2.24
CA ILE A 40 18.07 -3.31 2.54
C ILE A 40 16.92 -2.70 1.75
N LYS A 41 16.26 -3.50 0.91
CA LYS A 41 15.07 -3.06 0.17
C LYS A 41 13.93 -2.73 1.14
N PRO A 42 13.10 -1.71 0.86
CA PRO A 42 11.87 -1.49 1.62
C PRO A 42 10.99 -2.73 1.61
N MET A 43 10.49 -3.13 2.78
CA MET A 43 9.63 -4.32 2.90
C MET A 43 8.17 -3.99 2.60
N VAL A 44 7.77 -2.73 2.83
CA VAL A 44 6.41 -2.22 2.62
C VAL A 44 6.46 -0.87 1.93
N ASN A 45 5.50 -0.60 1.06
CA ASN A 45 5.17 0.74 0.56
C ASN A 45 3.69 1.04 0.82
N GLN A 46 3.41 1.94 1.76
CA GLN A 46 2.04 2.33 2.11
C GLN A 46 1.58 3.52 1.26
N VAL A 47 0.55 3.35 0.43
CA VAL A 47 0.08 4.36 -0.54
C VAL A 47 -1.45 4.48 -0.57
N GLU A 48 -1.96 5.55 -1.16
CA GLU A 48 -3.40 5.70 -1.41
C GLU A 48 -3.82 4.63 -2.41
N PHE A 49 -4.78 3.80 -2.02
CA PHE A 49 -5.26 2.71 -2.85
C PHE A 49 -6.73 2.44 -2.55
N HIS A 50 -7.55 2.49 -3.60
CA HIS A 50 -8.99 2.25 -3.55
C HIS A 50 -9.51 2.03 -4.98
N PRO A 51 -10.77 1.60 -5.21
CA PRO A 51 -11.29 1.30 -6.55
C PRO A 51 -11.15 2.41 -7.62
N ARG A 52 -10.95 3.68 -7.21
CA ARG A 52 -10.73 4.83 -8.12
C ARG A 52 -9.26 5.18 -8.33
N LEU A 53 -8.35 4.60 -7.54
CA LEU A 53 -6.90 4.75 -7.65
C LEU A 53 -6.25 3.39 -7.40
N THR A 54 -6.18 2.58 -8.46
CA THR A 54 -5.81 1.16 -8.36
C THR A 54 -4.30 0.90 -8.36
N GLN A 55 -3.47 1.95 -8.52
CA GLN A 55 -2.01 1.88 -8.45
C GLN A 55 -1.39 0.75 -9.29
N ALA A 56 -1.94 0.44 -10.47
CA ALA A 56 -1.59 -0.77 -11.22
C ALA A 56 -0.08 -0.87 -11.51
N GLU A 57 0.51 0.18 -12.08
CA GLU A 57 1.95 0.23 -12.39
C GLU A 57 2.82 0.09 -11.13
N LEU A 58 2.48 0.84 -10.07
CA LEU A 58 3.21 0.82 -8.82
C LEU A 58 3.14 -0.55 -8.14
N ARG A 59 1.96 -1.19 -8.15
CA ARG A 59 1.75 -2.53 -7.60
C ARG A 59 2.56 -3.58 -8.34
N ASP A 60 2.55 -3.54 -9.67
CA ASP A 60 3.33 -4.48 -10.48
C ASP A 60 4.83 -4.30 -10.24
N TYR A 61 5.30 -3.06 -10.13
CA TYR A 61 6.69 -2.77 -9.76
C TYR A 61 7.03 -3.30 -8.37
N CYS A 62 6.21 -2.97 -7.35
CA CYS A 62 6.42 -3.42 -5.97
C CYS A 62 6.44 -4.96 -5.89
N LYS A 63 5.51 -5.64 -6.57
CA LYS A 63 5.46 -7.11 -6.65
C LYS A 63 6.75 -7.70 -7.24
N LYS A 64 7.27 -7.12 -8.33
CA LYS A 64 8.54 -7.54 -8.94
C LYS A 64 9.74 -7.33 -8.01
N GLN A 65 9.72 -6.29 -7.18
CA GLN A 65 10.79 -5.98 -6.24
C GLN A 65 10.67 -6.70 -4.88
N GLY A 66 9.57 -7.43 -4.64
CA GLY A 66 9.29 -8.06 -3.35
C GLY A 66 8.88 -7.07 -2.26
N ILE A 67 8.29 -5.93 -2.63
CA ILE A 67 7.82 -4.88 -1.72
C ILE A 67 6.31 -5.05 -1.52
N GLN A 68 5.85 -5.22 -0.28
CA GLN A 68 4.44 -5.39 0.02
C GLN A 68 3.71 -4.04 -0.07
N VAL A 69 2.57 -4.00 -0.77
CA VAL A 69 1.75 -2.79 -0.83
C VAL A 69 0.76 -2.79 0.34
N GLU A 70 0.60 -1.62 0.95
CA GLU A 70 -0.40 -1.36 1.99
C GLU A 70 -1.25 -0.13 1.61
N ALA A 71 -2.57 -0.27 1.71
CA ALA A 71 -3.54 0.77 1.36
C ALA A 71 -3.83 1.68 2.56
N TRP A 72 -3.56 2.98 2.41
CA TRP A 72 -4.17 4.01 3.27
C TRP A 72 -5.37 4.65 2.58
N SER A 73 -6.35 5.11 3.38
CA SER A 73 -7.68 5.57 2.93
C SER A 73 -8.38 4.61 1.94
N PRO A 74 -8.51 3.30 2.25
CA PRO A 74 -9.13 2.34 1.32
C PRO A 74 -10.58 2.71 0.97
N LEU A 75 -11.30 3.39 1.87
CA LEU A 75 -12.67 3.86 1.66
C LEU A 75 -12.76 5.26 1.04
N MET A 76 -11.63 5.87 0.65
CA MET A 76 -11.54 7.24 0.15
C MET A 76 -12.25 8.26 1.07
N GLN A 77 -12.06 8.10 2.40
CA GLN A 77 -12.75 8.89 3.44
C GLN A 77 -14.29 8.83 3.33
N GLY A 78 -14.83 7.69 2.91
CA GLY A 78 -16.27 7.46 2.78
C GLY A 78 -16.86 7.85 1.43
N LYS A 79 -16.08 8.47 0.53
CA LYS A 79 -16.59 8.95 -0.77
C LYS A 79 -17.02 7.84 -1.73
N LEU A 80 -16.65 6.60 -1.45
CA LEU A 80 -17.02 5.42 -2.26
C LEU A 80 -18.24 4.67 -1.72
N LEU A 81 -18.78 5.06 -0.57
CA LEU A 81 -19.85 4.31 0.09
C LEU A 81 -21.17 4.33 -0.71
N ASP A 82 -21.39 5.38 -1.50
CA ASP A 82 -22.59 5.56 -2.33
C ASP A 82 -22.35 5.21 -3.81
N ASP A 83 -21.21 4.61 -4.17
CA ASP A 83 -20.95 4.18 -5.55
C ASP A 83 -21.93 3.07 -5.94
N GLN A 84 -22.65 3.27 -7.05
CA GLN A 84 -23.74 2.38 -7.47
C GLN A 84 -23.24 0.96 -7.77
N VAL A 85 -22.09 0.82 -8.44
CA VAL A 85 -21.53 -0.49 -8.79
C VAL A 85 -21.15 -1.24 -7.52
N LEU A 86 -20.50 -0.57 -6.57
CA LEU A 86 -20.14 -1.17 -5.30
C LEU A 86 -21.38 -1.53 -4.46
N THR A 87 -22.41 -0.69 -4.48
CA THR A 87 -23.69 -0.93 -3.79
C THR A 87 -24.40 -2.17 -4.33
N ASP A 88 -24.41 -2.37 -5.64
CA ASP A 88 -25.05 -3.54 -6.25
C ASP A 88 -24.28 -4.84 -5.96
N ILE A 89 -22.94 -4.77 -5.94
CA ILE A 89 -22.09 -5.89 -5.48
C ILE A 89 -22.37 -6.18 -3.99
N ALA A 90 -22.45 -5.15 -3.16
CA ALA A 90 -22.69 -5.26 -1.72
C ALA A 90 -24.03 -5.96 -1.42
N LYS A 91 -25.10 -5.58 -2.14
CA LYS A 91 -26.42 -6.22 -2.06
C LYS A 91 -26.37 -7.70 -2.41
N LYS A 92 -25.67 -8.07 -3.50
CA LYS A 92 -25.56 -9.48 -3.93
C LYS A 92 -25.00 -10.40 -2.84
N TYR A 93 -24.08 -9.90 -2.02
CA TYR A 93 -23.41 -10.69 -0.98
C TYR A 93 -23.92 -10.41 0.45
N ASN A 94 -24.94 -9.57 0.61
CA ASN A 94 -25.44 -9.10 1.91
C ASN A 94 -24.30 -8.55 2.79
N LYS A 95 -23.51 -7.64 2.22
CA LYS A 95 -22.38 -6.96 2.86
C LYS A 95 -22.53 -5.44 2.72
N SER A 96 -21.75 -4.69 3.50
CA SER A 96 -21.60 -3.24 3.29
C SER A 96 -20.64 -2.95 2.13
N VAL A 97 -20.76 -1.77 1.52
CA VAL A 97 -19.80 -1.30 0.50
C VAL A 97 -18.37 -1.29 1.05
N ALA A 98 -18.19 -0.88 2.31
CA ALA A 98 -16.88 -0.93 2.95
C ALA A 98 -16.30 -2.36 3.00
N GLN A 99 -17.12 -3.36 3.36
CA GLN A 99 -16.68 -4.76 3.35
C GLN A 99 -16.32 -5.25 1.94
N VAL A 100 -17.03 -4.80 0.91
CA VAL A 100 -16.70 -5.12 -0.49
C VAL A 100 -15.35 -4.53 -0.87
N ILE A 101 -15.08 -3.26 -0.53
CA ILE A 101 -13.81 -2.60 -0.82
C ILE A 101 -12.65 -3.30 -0.10
N LEU A 102 -12.78 -3.55 1.20
CA LEU A 102 -11.73 -4.24 1.96
C LEU A 102 -11.50 -5.67 1.43
N ARG A 103 -12.56 -6.36 1.00
CA ARG A 103 -12.41 -7.67 0.37
C ARG A 103 -11.70 -7.59 -0.98
N TRP A 104 -11.97 -6.54 -1.75
CA TRP A 104 -11.28 -6.26 -3.01
C TRP A 104 -9.80 -5.97 -2.80
N ASP A 105 -9.41 -5.20 -1.76
CA ASP A 105 -8.00 -4.95 -1.41
C ASP A 105 -7.26 -6.28 -1.14
N LEU A 106 -7.84 -7.13 -0.29
CA LEU A 106 -7.25 -8.43 0.08
C LEU A 106 -7.10 -9.36 -1.14
N GLN A 107 -8.10 -9.38 -2.04
CA GLN A 107 -8.03 -10.17 -3.27
C GLN A 107 -7.01 -9.61 -4.28
N ASN A 108 -6.58 -8.37 -4.11
CA ASN A 108 -5.51 -7.73 -4.87
C ASN A 108 -4.13 -7.89 -4.20
N GLU A 109 -4.02 -8.71 -3.15
CA GLU A 109 -2.79 -8.91 -2.37
C GLU A 109 -2.27 -7.61 -1.72
N VAL A 110 -3.18 -6.69 -1.37
CA VAL A 110 -2.86 -5.42 -0.71
C VAL A 110 -3.29 -5.49 0.76
N ILE A 111 -2.37 -5.21 1.69
CA ILE A 111 -2.70 -5.02 3.12
C ILE A 111 -3.56 -3.77 3.23
N THR A 112 -4.63 -3.77 4.03
CA THR A 112 -5.55 -2.63 4.12
C THR A 112 -5.75 -2.19 5.57
N ILE A 113 -5.61 -0.89 5.82
CA ILE A 113 -5.77 -0.28 7.15
C ILE A 113 -6.92 0.75 7.11
N PRO A 114 -8.18 0.29 7.27
CA PRO A 114 -9.33 1.19 7.25
C PRO A 114 -9.25 2.20 8.40
N LYS A 115 -9.60 3.46 8.09
CA LYS A 115 -9.77 4.54 9.06
C LYS A 115 -11.12 5.22 8.84
#